data_AF-A0A4Y9Z763-F1
#
_entry.id   AF-A0A4Y9Z763-F1
#
_cell.length_a   1.000
_cell.length_b   1.000
_cell.length_c   1.000
_cell.angle_alpha   90.00
_cell.angle_beta   90.00
_cell.angle_gamma   90.00
#
_symmetry.space_group_name_H-M   'P 1'
#
loop_
_entity.id
_entity.type
_entity.pdbx_description
1 polymer ?
#
loop_
_entity_poly.entity_id
_entity_poly.type
_entity_poly.pdbx_seq_one_letter_code
_entity_poly.pdbx_strand_id
1 'polypeptide(L)'
;MSFLKVSGTKVVDKDGKEIILRGAGLGGWMNMENFISGYPGCEFQIRDGLAEVVGPQKSELFFDKFLEYFFQDADAAYFKSLGLNCIRLPFNYRHFEDDLNPRVLKPEGFKHLDRVIDLCAKHGIYTILDLHTAPGGQNTDWHADAGTHIANFWLHKDFQDRAVWLWEELAKHYAQNEWIAGYNPLNEPTDPTHTRVIAFYDRVYSAIRAIDSDHAIYFDGNTFASDFSHFGEIYKKWDNVAYAIHDYSVFGFPAAPEPYTSTDVQQRRLRRSYEKKREWMDSHGLCVWNGEWGPVYARTEYEGDKTDEINEQRLKVLKDQLSIYNKDRLSWSIWLYKDIGFQGMVHVSHSTPYMTLFKDFLAKKHRLAVDAWGADVSQVQHVYQPLIDLIQKEVPEKYQNLYPHPVWKLSDRVGRLARNILVSEFLVKEWAEHFRGKSEDEIDAIAKSFAFENCLHRDSLNKILTDNATLVAGQ
;
A
#
# COMPACT_ATOMS: atom_id res chain seq x y z
N MET A 1 24.96 -13.23 -7.17
CA MET A 1 24.07 -13.83 -6.15
C MET A 1 23.19 -14.77 -6.94
N SER A 2 21.91 -14.93 -6.65
CA SER A 2 20.99 -15.70 -7.50
C SER A 2 19.57 -15.32 -7.15
N PHE A 3 18.68 -15.41 -8.13
CA PHE A 3 17.24 -15.19 -7.94
C PHE A 3 16.68 -16.01 -6.78
N LEU A 4 15.81 -15.37 -5.99
CA LEU A 4 14.98 -16.08 -5.04
C LEU A 4 13.89 -16.86 -5.79
N LYS A 5 13.59 -18.06 -5.30
CA LYS A 5 12.59 -18.95 -5.90
C LYS A 5 11.58 -19.39 -4.86
N VAL A 6 10.37 -19.71 -5.31
CA VAL A 6 9.39 -20.39 -4.48
C VAL A 6 9.59 -21.91 -4.58
N SER A 7 9.71 -22.57 -3.42
CA SER A 7 9.81 -24.02 -3.28
C SER A 7 8.82 -24.49 -2.23
N GLY A 8 7.72 -25.11 -2.67
CA GLY A 8 6.59 -25.48 -1.81
C GLY A 8 6.03 -24.25 -1.08
N THR A 9 6.10 -24.27 0.24
CA THR A 9 5.59 -23.18 1.10
C THR A 9 6.64 -22.10 1.42
N LYS A 10 7.81 -22.13 0.78
CA LYS A 10 8.97 -21.32 1.17
C LYS A 10 9.52 -20.50 0.01
N VAL A 11 10.12 -19.36 0.34
CA VAL A 11 11.06 -18.66 -0.54
C VAL A 11 12.47 -19.15 -0.23
N VAL A 12 13.26 -19.48 -1.25
CA VAL A 12 14.61 -20.04 -1.11
C VAL A 12 15.62 -19.34 -2.02
N ASP A 13 16.90 -19.35 -1.63
CA ASP A 13 18.01 -18.97 -2.50
C ASP A 13 18.44 -20.11 -3.47
N LYS A 14 19.51 -19.90 -4.26
CA LYS A 14 20.04 -20.93 -5.19
C LYS A 14 20.47 -22.23 -4.52
N ASP A 15 20.86 -22.16 -3.26
CA ASP A 15 21.36 -23.32 -2.51
C ASP A 15 20.20 -24.06 -1.80
N GLY A 16 18.96 -23.62 -2.04
CA GLY A 16 17.75 -24.17 -1.45
C GLY A 16 17.55 -23.74 0.01
N LYS A 17 18.32 -22.75 0.49
CA LYS A 17 18.18 -22.24 1.84
C LYS A 17 16.98 -21.29 1.91
N GLU A 18 16.14 -21.50 2.91
CA GLU A 18 14.97 -20.65 3.16
C GLU A 18 15.37 -19.21 3.48
N ILE A 19 14.77 -18.26 2.77
CA ILE A 19 14.90 -16.83 2.99
C ILE A 19 13.56 -16.30 3.48
N ILE A 20 13.56 -15.76 4.71
CA ILE A 20 12.38 -15.10 5.28
C ILE A 20 12.53 -13.60 5.06
N LEU A 21 11.58 -13.03 4.31
CA LEU A 21 11.57 -11.61 4.01
C LEU A 21 10.92 -10.86 5.19
N ARG A 22 11.65 -9.88 5.72
CA ARG A 22 11.27 -8.96 6.78
C ARG A 22 11.34 -7.57 6.18
N GLY A 23 10.18 -7.06 5.78
CA GLY A 23 10.12 -5.91 4.89
C GLY A 23 9.18 -4.79 5.31
N ALA A 24 9.20 -3.72 4.53
CA ALA A 24 8.22 -2.64 4.59
C ALA A 24 7.77 -2.24 3.18
N GLY A 25 6.54 -1.76 3.06
CA GLY A 25 6.08 -1.07 1.85
C GLY A 25 6.68 0.33 1.75
N LEU A 26 7.19 0.69 0.58
CA LEU A 26 7.52 2.08 0.24
C LEU A 26 6.29 2.79 -0.32
N GLY A 27 5.19 2.73 0.43
CA GLY A 27 3.95 3.44 0.12
C GLY A 27 4.14 4.96 0.15
N GLY A 28 3.31 5.68 -0.60
CA GLY A 28 3.37 7.15 -0.65
C GLY A 28 4.46 7.70 -1.57
N TRP A 29 5.21 6.84 -2.26
CA TRP A 29 6.31 7.20 -3.15
C TRP A 29 5.88 7.20 -4.63
N MET A 30 6.22 6.17 -5.40
CA MET A 30 5.78 6.00 -6.81
C MET A 30 4.33 5.54 -6.96
N ASN A 31 3.65 5.24 -5.84
CA ASN A 31 2.20 5.25 -5.75
C ASN A 31 1.86 6.05 -4.50
N MET A 32 1.38 7.28 -4.69
CA MET A 32 1.10 8.17 -3.59
C MET A 32 -0.23 7.80 -2.92
N GLU A 33 -0.33 8.02 -1.61
CA GLU A 33 -1.60 7.89 -0.89
C GLU A 33 -1.86 9.06 0.04
N ASN A 34 -3.14 9.41 0.13
CA ASN A 34 -3.62 10.62 0.78
C ASN A 34 -3.28 10.68 2.26
N PHE A 35 -3.38 9.57 3.01
CA PHE A 35 -3.05 9.56 4.43
C PHE A 35 -1.53 9.53 4.68
N ILE A 36 -0.73 9.05 3.72
CA ILE A 36 0.73 8.90 3.84
C ILE A 36 1.42 10.25 3.68
N SER A 37 0.98 11.04 2.70
CA SER A 37 1.60 12.32 2.34
C SER A 37 0.69 13.52 2.60
N GLY A 38 -0.56 13.31 3.04
CA GLY A 38 -1.42 14.37 3.56
C GLY A 38 -2.29 15.12 2.55
N TYR A 39 -2.17 14.82 1.26
CA TYR A 39 -3.01 15.43 0.22
C TYR A 39 -4.45 14.84 0.21
N PRO A 40 -5.47 15.49 -0.39
CA PRO A 40 -6.82 14.96 -0.47
C PRO A 40 -7.09 14.19 -1.79
N GLY A 41 -8.01 13.23 -1.77
CA GLY A 41 -8.46 12.55 -2.99
C GLY A 41 -7.43 11.56 -3.52
N CYS A 42 -7.23 11.54 -4.85
CA CYS A 42 -6.34 10.65 -5.58
C CYS A 42 -5.06 11.36 -6.08
N GLU A 43 -4.02 10.59 -6.38
CA GLU A 43 -2.72 11.10 -6.83
C GLU A 43 -2.85 11.88 -8.16
N PHE A 44 -3.60 11.39 -9.14
CA PHE A 44 -3.78 12.11 -10.42
C PHE A 44 -4.37 13.52 -10.20
N GLN A 45 -5.32 13.65 -9.25
CA GLN A 45 -6.00 14.92 -8.98
C GLN A 45 -5.05 15.96 -8.41
N ILE A 46 -4.13 15.56 -7.53
CA ILE A 46 -3.19 16.49 -6.92
C ILE A 46 -2.05 16.86 -7.86
N ARG A 47 -1.65 15.96 -8.76
CA ARG A 47 -0.69 16.26 -9.83
C ARG A 47 -1.25 17.31 -10.78
N ASP A 48 -2.49 17.13 -11.21
CA ASP A 48 -3.21 18.09 -12.06
C ASP A 48 -3.44 19.43 -11.33
N GLY A 49 -3.98 19.37 -10.11
CA GLY A 49 -4.26 20.56 -9.30
C GLY A 49 -3.01 21.40 -9.01
N LEU A 50 -1.87 20.76 -8.72
CA LEU A 50 -0.61 21.47 -8.53
C LEU A 50 -0.13 22.12 -9.84
N ALA A 51 -0.17 21.38 -10.95
CA ALA A 51 0.22 21.88 -12.27
C ALA A 51 -0.63 23.10 -12.70
N GLU A 52 -1.94 23.11 -12.41
CA GLU A 52 -2.81 24.26 -12.65
C GLU A 52 -2.40 25.50 -11.84
N VAL A 53 -1.96 25.33 -10.60
CA VAL A 53 -1.66 26.45 -9.69
C VAL A 53 -0.27 27.03 -9.93
N VAL A 54 0.76 26.19 -10.08
CA VAL A 54 2.16 26.64 -10.18
C VAL A 54 2.77 26.50 -11.58
N GLY A 55 2.06 25.88 -12.51
CA GLY A 55 2.55 25.54 -13.84
C GLY A 55 3.23 24.15 -13.89
N PRO A 56 3.26 23.50 -15.06
CA PRO A 56 3.70 22.12 -15.20
C PRO A 56 5.17 21.92 -14.81
N GLN A 57 6.05 22.88 -15.08
CA GLN A 57 7.48 22.77 -14.75
C GLN A 57 7.73 22.70 -13.24
N LYS A 58 7.04 23.55 -12.47
CA LYS A 58 7.16 23.58 -11.00
C LYS A 58 6.48 22.39 -10.34
N SER A 59 5.36 21.93 -10.91
CA SER A 59 4.72 20.69 -10.47
C SER A 59 5.65 19.49 -10.66
N GLU A 60 6.25 19.35 -11.85
CA GLU A 60 7.22 18.29 -12.12
C GLU A 60 8.45 18.38 -11.20
N LEU A 61 8.99 19.59 -10.97
CA LEU A 61 10.07 19.81 -10.01
C LEU A 61 9.70 19.28 -8.62
N PHE A 62 8.50 19.61 -8.11
CA PHE A 62 8.04 19.15 -6.81
C PHE A 62 8.02 17.61 -6.74
N PHE A 63 7.37 16.95 -7.70
CA PHE A 63 7.20 15.50 -7.65
C PHE A 63 8.50 14.74 -7.92
N ASP A 64 9.35 15.20 -8.85
CA ASP A 64 10.66 14.58 -9.09
C ASP A 64 11.54 14.64 -7.84
N LYS A 65 11.57 15.81 -7.18
CA LYS A 65 12.31 16.00 -5.93
C LYS A 65 11.70 15.26 -4.76
N PHE A 66 10.37 15.22 -4.67
CA PHE A 66 9.69 14.43 -3.66
C PHE A 66 10.09 12.96 -3.79
N LEU A 67 10.04 12.38 -4.99
CA LEU A 67 10.46 11.00 -5.22
C LEU A 67 11.95 10.79 -4.91
N GLU A 68 12.81 11.77 -5.21
CA GLU A 68 14.24 11.72 -4.85
C GLU A 68 14.44 11.64 -3.33
N TYR A 69 13.89 12.61 -2.59
CA TYR A 69 14.10 12.75 -1.15
C TYR A 69 13.36 11.72 -0.31
N PHE A 70 12.26 11.16 -0.80
CA PHE A 70 11.46 10.19 -0.05
C PHE A 70 12.25 8.91 0.29
N PHE A 71 13.21 8.52 -0.56
CA PHE A 71 14.07 7.37 -0.28
C PHE A 71 15.46 7.56 -0.89
N GLN A 72 16.48 7.68 -0.05
CA GLN A 72 17.88 7.88 -0.43
C GLN A 72 18.79 6.82 0.24
N ASP A 73 20.11 6.91 0.01
CA ASP A 73 21.07 5.94 0.57
C ASP A 73 21.01 5.84 2.10
N ALA A 74 20.72 6.95 2.78
CA ALA A 74 20.56 6.99 4.23
C ALA A 74 19.33 6.19 4.71
N ASP A 75 18.24 6.19 3.93
CA ASP A 75 17.05 5.38 4.23
C ASP A 75 17.36 3.88 4.11
N ALA A 76 18.04 3.48 3.03
CA ALA A 76 18.46 2.10 2.83
C ALA A 76 19.43 1.63 3.94
N ALA A 77 20.40 2.47 4.31
CA ALA A 77 21.33 2.19 5.40
C ALA A 77 20.61 2.03 6.75
N TYR A 78 19.67 2.93 7.06
CA TYR A 78 18.87 2.84 8.27
C TYR A 78 18.01 1.58 8.29
N PHE A 79 17.28 1.29 7.21
CA PHE A 79 16.46 0.09 7.08
C PHE A 79 17.28 -1.18 7.30
N LYS A 80 18.49 -1.25 6.70
CA LYS A 80 19.41 -2.37 6.90
C LYS A 80 19.88 -2.48 8.35
N SER A 81 20.14 -1.35 9.02
CA SER A 81 20.57 -1.33 10.43
C SER A 81 19.55 -1.94 11.39
N LEU A 82 18.27 -1.97 11.01
CA LEU A 82 17.19 -2.64 11.77
C LEU A 82 17.13 -4.16 11.53
N GLY A 83 18.03 -4.72 10.71
CA GLY A 83 18.06 -6.14 10.36
C GLY A 83 16.98 -6.57 9.36
N LEU A 84 16.28 -5.61 8.75
CA LEU A 84 15.28 -5.86 7.71
C LEU A 84 15.97 -6.06 6.34
N ASN A 85 15.31 -6.78 5.44
CA ASN A 85 15.95 -7.31 4.23
C ASN A 85 15.11 -7.22 2.94
N CYS A 86 13.92 -6.62 2.98
CA CYS A 86 13.07 -6.47 1.79
C CYS A 86 12.31 -5.14 1.79
N ILE A 87 12.24 -4.45 0.65
CA ILE A 87 11.34 -3.32 0.43
C ILE A 87 10.35 -3.66 -0.68
N ARG A 88 9.05 -3.63 -0.38
CA ARG A 88 8.01 -3.70 -1.42
C ARG A 88 7.91 -2.31 -2.06
N LEU A 89 7.94 -2.23 -3.39
CA LEU A 89 7.93 -1.01 -4.18
C LEU A 89 6.61 -0.87 -4.96
N PRO A 90 5.56 -0.31 -4.33
CA PRO A 90 4.35 0.12 -5.02
C PRO A 90 4.66 1.17 -6.08
N PHE A 91 4.17 0.98 -7.29
CA PHE A 91 4.21 1.99 -8.34
C PHE A 91 2.90 2.09 -9.12
N ASN A 92 2.64 3.30 -9.60
CA ASN A 92 1.52 3.64 -10.45
C ASN A 92 1.88 3.46 -11.93
N TYR A 93 1.04 2.78 -12.72
CA TYR A 93 1.28 2.59 -14.16
C TYR A 93 1.49 3.90 -14.92
N ARG A 94 0.94 5.02 -14.41
CA ARG A 94 1.08 6.36 -15.00
C ARG A 94 2.52 6.88 -15.01
N HIS A 95 3.46 6.24 -14.32
CA HIS A 95 4.88 6.53 -14.51
C HIS A 95 5.42 5.99 -15.85
N PHE A 96 4.80 4.96 -16.41
CA PHE A 96 5.33 4.20 -17.56
C PHE A 96 4.52 4.38 -18.85
N GLU A 97 3.27 4.80 -18.77
CA GLU A 97 2.45 5.15 -19.93
C GLU A 97 1.41 6.23 -19.57
N ASP A 98 0.72 6.77 -20.57
CA ASP A 98 -0.37 7.73 -20.40
C ASP A 98 -1.68 7.17 -20.94
N ASP A 99 -2.82 7.51 -20.32
CA ASP A 99 -4.14 7.06 -20.78
C ASP A 99 -4.51 7.59 -22.18
N LEU A 100 -4.00 8.75 -22.55
CA LEU A 100 -4.20 9.34 -23.88
C LEU A 100 -3.22 8.82 -24.93
N ASN A 101 -2.21 8.05 -24.52
CA ASN A 101 -1.22 7.44 -25.40
C ASN A 101 -0.87 6.01 -24.93
N PRO A 102 -1.86 5.10 -24.92
CA PRO A 102 -1.71 3.80 -24.30
C PRO A 102 -0.65 2.96 -25.03
N ARG A 103 0.12 2.17 -24.28
CA ARG A 103 1.21 1.32 -24.79
C ARG A 103 2.35 2.07 -25.47
N VAL A 104 2.53 3.35 -25.12
CA VAL A 104 3.75 4.09 -25.41
C VAL A 104 4.54 4.21 -24.12
N LEU A 105 5.64 3.46 -24.07
CA LEU A 105 6.51 3.42 -22.91
C LEU A 105 7.17 4.79 -22.69
N LYS A 106 7.15 5.23 -21.43
CA LYS A 106 7.86 6.39 -20.90
C LYS A 106 9.13 5.92 -20.20
N PRO A 107 10.32 5.99 -20.86
CA PRO A 107 11.55 5.48 -20.27
C PRO A 107 11.93 6.19 -18.96
N GLU A 108 11.47 7.42 -18.75
CA GLU A 108 11.65 8.17 -17.50
C GLU A 108 10.97 7.52 -16.29
N GLY A 109 9.96 6.66 -16.51
CA GLY A 109 9.31 5.90 -15.44
C GLY A 109 10.27 4.99 -14.67
N PHE A 110 11.36 4.55 -15.31
CA PHE A 110 12.40 3.73 -14.69
C PHE A 110 13.37 4.53 -13.82
N LYS A 111 13.49 5.85 -13.99
CA LYS A 111 14.51 6.70 -13.34
C LYS A 111 14.58 6.48 -11.83
N HIS A 112 13.45 6.63 -11.15
CA HIS A 112 13.40 6.53 -9.68
C HIS A 112 13.32 5.09 -9.21
N LEU A 113 12.64 4.21 -9.97
CA LEU A 113 12.53 2.79 -9.65
C LEU A 113 13.90 2.12 -9.66
N ASP A 114 14.69 2.29 -10.72
CA ASP A 114 16.05 1.77 -10.85
C ASP A 114 16.94 2.30 -9.73
N ARG A 115 16.88 3.61 -9.46
CA ARG A 115 17.66 4.25 -8.40
C ARG A 115 17.40 3.60 -7.04
N VAL A 116 16.14 3.36 -6.66
CA VAL A 116 15.83 2.75 -5.35
C VAL A 116 16.21 1.27 -5.32
N ILE A 117 16.03 0.53 -6.42
CA ILE A 117 16.52 -0.86 -6.52
C ILE A 117 18.04 -0.91 -6.30
N ASP A 118 18.80 -0.03 -6.94
CA ASP A 118 20.26 0.04 -6.80
C ASP A 118 20.70 0.43 -5.38
N LEU A 119 20.00 1.37 -4.74
CA LEU A 119 20.23 1.73 -3.34
C LEU A 119 19.97 0.52 -2.43
N CYS A 120 18.84 -0.16 -2.58
CA CYS A 120 18.53 -1.37 -1.80
C CYS A 120 19.58 -2.48 -2.03
N ALA A 121 19.94 -2.73 -3.29
CA ALA A 121 20.96 -3.71 -3.68
C ALA A 121 22.31 -3.46 -3.00
N LYS A 122 22.78 -2.21 -2.98
CA LYS A 122 24.04 -1.80 -2.33
C LYS A 122 24.08 -2.14 -0.83
N HIS A 123 22.93 -2.13 -0.16
CA HIS A 123 22.79 -2.45 1.27
C HIS A 123 22.35 -3.89 1.55
N GLY A 124 22.23 -4.71 0.52
CA GLY A 124 21.79 -6.09 0.64
C GLY A 124 20.34 -6.21 1.10
N ILE A 125 19.47 -5.43 0.46
CA ILE A 125 18.02 -5.39 0.65
C ILE A 125 17.38 -5.82 -0.66
N TYR A 126 16.53 -6.85 -0.63
CA TYR A 126 15.73 -7.24 -1.77
C TYR A 126 14.60 -6.25 -2.05
N THR A 127 14.09 -6.23 -3.27
CA THR A 127 12.89 -5.48 -3.64
C THR A 127 11.80 -6.40 -4.19
N ILE A 128 10.53 -6.04 -3.97
CA ILE A 128 9.39 -6.67 -4.67
C ILE A 128 8.70 -5.57 -5.45
N LEU A 129 8.61 -5.72 -6.78
CA LEU A 129 7.99 -4.73 -7.65
C LEU A 129 6.48 -4.93 -7.68
N ASP A 130 5.71 -3.92 -7.29
CA ASP A 130 4.27 -4.02 -7.12
C ASP A 130 3.52 -3.01 -8.01
N LEU A 131 2.76 -3.53 -8.98
CA LEU A 131 1.86 -2.71 -9.79
C LEU A 131 0.63 -2.39 -8.93
N HIS A 132 0.74 -1.24 -8.26
CA HIS A 132 -0.19 -0.85 -7.21
C HIS A 132 -1.42 -0.14 -7.76
N THR A 133 -1.27 0.52 -8.91
CA THR A 133 -2.36 1.10 -9.70
C THR A 133 -2.31 0.56 -11.12
N ALA A 134 -3.44 0.08 -11.63
CA ALA A 134 -3.61 -0.34 -13.03
C ALA A 134 -4.61 0.57 -13.79
N PRO A 135 -4.58 0.59 -15.14
CA PRO A 135 -5.51 1.39 -15.93
C PRO A 135 -6.98 1.20 -15.54
N GLY A 136 -7.68 2.30 -15.29
CA GLY A 136 -9.08 2.29 -14.87
C GLY A 136 -9.37 1.85 -13.42
N GLY A 137 -8.34 1.54 -12.62
CA GLY A 137 -8.48 1.13 -11.23
C GLY A 137 -8.97 -0.32 -11.07
N GLN A 138 -8.12 -1.16 -10.50
CA GLN A 138 -8.42 -2.57 -10.20
C GLN A 138 -9.26 -2.78 -8.96
N ASN A 139 -9.39 -1.74 -8.13
CA ASN A 139 -10.29 -1.68 -7.01
C ASN A 139 -10.94 -0.29 -6.95
N THR A 140 -11.61 -0.01 -5.84
CA THR A 140 -12.51 1.13 -5.68
C THR A 140 -12.01 2.14 -4.64
N ASP A 141 -10.75 2.02 -4.22
CA ASP A 141 -10.11 2.87 -3.22
C ASP A 141 -9.17 3.90 -3.88
N TRP A 142 -8.70 4.86 -3.07
CA TRP A 142 -7.88 5.98 -3.52
C TRP A 142 -6.53 5.52 -4.09
N HIS A 143 -5.98 4.41 -3.59
CA HIS A 143 -4.66 3.91 -3.97
C HIS A 143 -4.65 3.18 -5.31
N ALA A 144 -5.82 2.92 -5.91
CA ALA A 144 -5.96 2.54 -7.32
C ALA A 144 -6.15 3.76 -8.24
N ASP A 145 -6.05 4.98 -7.69
CA ASP A 145 -5.88 6.26 -8.40
C ASP A 145 -6.87 6.49 -9.56
N ALA A 146 -8.11 6.02 -9.42
CA ALA A 146 -9.13 6.10 -10.47
C ALA A 146 -10.17 7.20 -10.23
N GLY A 147 -10.22 7.78 -9.02
CA GLY A 147 -11.20 8.84 -8.68
C GLY A 147 -12.66 8.37 -8.73
N THR A 148 -12.89 7.06 -8.67
CA THR A 148 -14.23 6.48 -8.81
C THR A 148 -14.42 5.27 -7.89
N HIS A 149 -15.67 4.98 -7.57
CA HIS A 149 -16.08 3.81 -6.82
C HIS A 149 -16.31 2.56 -7.68
N ILE A 150 -15.97 2.63 -8.98
CA ILE A 150 -16.14 1.55 -9.95
C ILE A 150 -14.75 1.11 -10.41
N ALA A 151 -14.41 -0.16 -10.18
CA ALA A 151 -13.17 -0.75 -10.65
C ALA A 151 -13.24 -1.04 -12.16
N ASN A 152 -12.98 -0.02 -13.00
CA ASN A 152 -13.16 -0.10 -14.45
C ASN A 152 -12.18 -1.06 -15.12
N PHE A 153 -11.07 -1.42 -14.47
CA PHE A 153 -10.15 -2.46 -14.93
C PHE A 153 -10.86 -3.78 -15.29
N TRP A 154 -11.91 -4.13 -14.55
CA TRP A 154 -12.68 -5.35 -14.80
C TRP A 154 -13.73 -5.21 -15.91
N LEU A 155 -14.09 -3.97 -16.28
CA LEU A 155 -15.11 -3.67 -17.28
C LEU A 155 -14.54 -3.51 -18.69
N HIS A 156 -13.25 -3.16 -18.79
CA HIS A 156 -12.60 -2.89 -20.06
C HIS A 156 -11.42 -3.84 -20.29
N LYS A 157 -11.54 -4.72 -21.28
CA LYS A 157 -10.45 -5.64 -21.66
C LYS A 157 -9.15 -4.90 -22.00
N ASP A 158 -9.25 -3.74 -22.65
CA ASP A 158 -8.06 -2.96 -23.04
C ASP A 158 -7.22 -2.53 -21.83
N PHE A 159 -7.84 -2.23 -20.68
CA PHE A 159 -7.13 -1.89 -19.46
C PHE A 159 -6.31 -3.06 -18.91
N GLN A 160 -6.85 -4.28 -18.98
CA GLN A 160 -6.11 -5.49 -18.65
C GLN A 160 -4.97 -5.75 -19.64
N ASP A 161 -5.23 -5.52 -20.94
CA ASP A 161 -4.22 -5.69 -21.99
C ASP A 161 -3.05 -4.71 -21.84
N ARG A 162 -3.31 -3.48 -21.36
CA ARG A 162 -2.29 -2.48 -21.03
C ARG A 162 -1.46 -2.89 -19.82
N ALA A 163 -2.07 -3.42 -18.77
CA ALA A 163 -1.33 -3.94 -17.62
C ALA A 163 -0.45 -5.16 -17.99
N VAL A 164 -0.94 -6.07 -18.84
CA VAL A 164 -0.12 -7.18 -19.36
C VAL A 164 1.05 -6.65 -20.19
N TRP A 165 0.81 -5.70 -21.10
CA TRP A 165 1.86 -5.06 -21.88
C TRP A 165 2.92 -4.40 -21.00
N LEU A 166 2.51 -3.66 -19.97
CA LEU A 166 3.46 -3.03 -19.04
C LEU A 166 4.30 -4.08 -18.32
N TRP A 167 3.73 -5.21 -17.91
CA TRP A 167 4.49 -6.31 -17.32
C TRP A 167 5.49 -6.96 -18.29
N GLU A 168 5.20 -6.99 -19.59
CA GLU A 168 6.20 -7.41 -20.59
C GLU A 168 7.38 -6.43 -20.64
N GLU A 169 7.13 -5.11 -20.61
CA GLU A 169 8.19 -4.10 -20.60
C GLU A 169 9.01 -4.14 -19.29
N LEU A 170 8.36 -4.26 -18.14
CA LEU A 170 9.03 -4.40 -16.85
C LEU A 170 9.88 -5.68 -16.80
N ALA A 171 9.34 -6.82 -17.26
CA ALA A 171 10.09 -8.08 -17.30
C ALA A 171 11.32 -7.97 -18.21
N LYS A 172 11.21 -7.32 -19.39
CA LYS A 172 12.36 -7.11 -20.28
C LYS A 172 13.46 -6.29 -19.60
N HIS A 173 13.08 -5.24 -18.88
CA HIS A 173 14.02 -4.35 -18.22
C HIS A 173 14.69 -5.00 -17.00
N TYR A 174 13.95 -5.81 -16.23
CA TYR A 174 14.39 -6.32 -14.93
C TYR A 174 14.82 -7.80 -14.89
N ALA A 175 14.65 -8.57 -15.95
CA ALA A 175 14.87 -10.03 -15.96
C ALA A 175 16.22 -10.51 -15.39
N GLN A 176 17.27 -9.68 -15.43
CA GLN A 176 18.62 -10.05 -14.97
C GLN A 176 18.97 -9.51 -13.56
N ASN A 177 18.05 -8.79 -12.90
CA ASN A 177 18.35 -8.14 -11.62
C ASN A 177 18.01 -9.03 -10.41
N GLU A 178 19.01 -9.75 -9.91
CA GLU A 178 18.86 -10.69 -8.79
C GLU A 178 18.43 -10.06 -7.45
N TRP A 179 18.48 -8.74 -7.30
CA TRP A 179 18.03 -8.05 -6.09
C TRP A 179 16.51 -7.83 -6.06
N ILE A 180 15.83 -8.07 -7.17
CA ILE A 180 14.38 -8.17 -7.18
C ILE A 180 14.02 -9.59 -6.72
N ALA A 181 13.38 -9.70 -5.55
CA ALA A 181 12.86 -10.96 -5.01
C ALA A 181 11.62 -11.46 -5.77
N GLY A 182 10.98 -10.59 -6.54
CA GLY A 182 9.98 -10.95 -7.53
C GLY A 182 9.00 -9.82 -7.85
N TYR A 183 7.94 -10.21 -8.55
CA TYR A 183 6.92 -9.31 -9.07
C TYR A 183 5.58 -9.55 -8.39
N ASN A 184 4.89 -8.48 -8.04
CA ASN A 184 3.52 -8.48 -7.52
C ASN A 184 2.61 -7.84 -8.58
N PRO A 185 1.96 -8.64 -9.46
CA PRO A 185 1.43 -8.13 -10.72
C PRO A 185 0.23 -7.18 -10.62
N LEU A 186 -0.50 -7.22 -9.51
CA LEU A 186 -1.68 -6.40 -9.32
C LEU A 186 -2.03 -6.37 -7.84
N ASN A 187 -1.93 -5.19 -7.24
CA ASN A 187 -2.32 -4.97 -5.85
C ASN A 187 -3.84 -5.02 -5.65
N GLU A 188 -4.29 -5.74 -4.63
CA GLU A 188 -5.65 -5.71 -4.08
C GLU A 188 -6.79 -5.71 -5.12
N PRO A 189 -6.82 -6.66 -6.07
CA PRO A 189 -7.91 -6.74 -7.03
C PRO A 189 -9.26 -6.87 -6.32
N THR A 190 -10.26 -6.15 -6.83
CA THR A 190 -11.63 -6.20 -6.31
C THR A 190 -12.60 -6.48 -7.44
N ASP A 191 -12.50 -7.70 -8.00
CA ASP A 191 -13.36 -8.20 -9.07
C ASP A 191 -14.71 -8.71 -8.49
N PRO A 192 -15.85 -8.08 -8.82
CA PRO A 192 -17.17 -8.52 -8.36
C PRO A 192 -17.59 -9.92 -8.86
N THR A 193 -16.92 -10.46 -9.87
CA THR A 193 -17.20 -11.81 -10.42
C THR A 193 -16.27 -12.89 -9.85
N HIS A 194 -15.30 -12.51 -9.02
CA HIS A 194 -14.29 -13.35 -8.37
C HIS A 194 -13.38 -14.20 -9.29
N THR A 195 -13.64 -14.26 -10.58
CA THR A 195 -13.00 -15.22 -11.51
C THR A 195 -12.26 -14.54 -12.66
N ARG A 196 -12.57 -13.28 -12.99
CA ARG A 196 -11.81 -12.54 -14.02
C ARG A 196 -10.39 -12.25 -13.57
N VAL A 197 -10.17 -12.07 -12.26
CA VAL A 197 -8.81 -11.94 -11.68
C VAL A 197 -7.93 -13.14 -12.00
N ILE A 198 -8.48 -14.37 -11.96
CA ILE A 198 -7.73 -15.60 -12.26
C ILE A 198 -7.37 -15.66 -13.75
N ALA A 199 -8.32 -15.32 -14.61
CA ALA A 199 -8.08 -15.26 -16.05
C ALA A 199 -7.05 -14.17 -16.42
N PHE A 200 -7.06 -13.04 -15.71
CA PHE A 200 -6.03 -12.01 -15.86
C PHE A 200 -4.66 -12.53 -15.39
N TYR A 201 -4.58 -13.15 -14.21
CA TYR A 201 -3.35 -13.73 -13.67
C TYR A 201 -2.72 -14.78 -14.58
N ASP A 202 -3.51 -15.65 -15.21
CA ASP A 202 -2.99 -16.63 -16.17
C ASP A 202 -2.32 -15.97 -17.38
N ARG A 203 -2.88 -14.84 -17.84
CA ARG A 203 -2.34 -14.06 -18.95
C ARG A 203 -1.06 -13.33 -18.58
N VAL A 204 -1.02 -12.63 -17.44
CA VAL A 204 0.19 -11.92 -17.00
C VAL A 204 1.30 -12.89 -16.61
N TYR A 205 0.96 -14.04 -16.00
CA TYR A 205 1.91 -15.13 -15.76
C TYR A 205 2.59 -15.56 -17.06
N SER A 206 1.77 -15.88 -18.08
CA SER A 206 2.28 -16.33 -19.38
C SER A 206 3.14 -15.27 -20.07
N ALA A 207 2.73 -14.01 -20.01
CA ALA A 207 3.47 -12.89 -20.60
C ALA A 207 4.82 -12.66 -19.92
N ILE A 208 4.86 -12.64 -18.58
CA ILE A 208 6.10 -12.52 -17.82
C ILE A 208 7.00 -13.71 -18.11
N ARG A 209 6.49 -14.95 -18.03
CA ARG A 209 7.30 -16.17 -18.21
C ARG A 209 7.86 -16.35 -19.62
N ALA A 210 7.26 -15.73 -20.63
CA ALA A 210 7.81 -15.69 -21.98
C ALA A 210 9.10 -14.86 -22.08
N ILE A 211 9.38 -13.98 -21.11
CA ILE A 211 10.50 -13.04 -21.09
C ILE A 211 11.45 -13.35 -19.92
N ASP A 212 10.88 -13.65 -18.76
CA ASP A 212 11.54 -13.81 -17.47
C ASP A 212 11.04 -15.09 -16.78
N SER A 213 11.86 -16.14 -16.91
CA SER A 213 11.64 -17.42 -16.25
C SER A 213 12.01 -17.40 -14.76
N ASP A 214 12.66 -16.34 -14.28
CA ASP A 214 13.46 -16.40 -13.08
C ASP A 214 12.80 -15.82 -11.83
N HIS A 215 12.22 -14.63 -11.93
CA HIS A 215 11.63 -13.96 -10.78
C HIS A 215 10.39 -14.68 -10.25
N ALA A 216 10.24 -14.77 -8.93
CA ALA A 216 9.01 -15.23 -8.31
C ALA A 216 7.85 -14.27 -8.63
N ILE A 217 6.63 -14.78 -8.70
CA ILE A 217 5.43 -13.97 -8.89
C ILE A 217 4.55 -14.08 -7.63
N TYR A 218 4.15 -12.94 -7.07
CA TYR A 218 3.32 -12.81 -5.88
C TYR A 218 1.91 -12.36 -6.30
N PHE A 219 0.94 -13.27 -6.29
CA PHE A 219 -0.44 -12.95 -6.67
C PHE A 219 -1.29 -12.61 -5.45
N ASP A 220 -1.89 -11.42 -5.45
CA ASP A 220 -2.86 -11.00 -4.44
C ASP A 220 -4.15 -11.80 -4.53
N GLY A 221 -4.80 -11.97 -3.38
CA GLY A 221 -6.19 -12.44 -3.34
C GLY A 221 -7.16 -11.41 -3.91
N ASN A 222 -8.35 -11.86 -4.28
CA ASN A 222 -9.43 -10.93 -4.60
C ASN A 222 -9.92 -10.22 -3.32
N THR A 223 -10.79 -9.23 -3.50
CA THR A 223 -11.46 -8.51 -2.40
C THR A 223 -10.43 -7.91 -1.44
N PHE A 224 -9.53 -7.08 -1.97
CA PHE A 224 -8.41 -6.48 -1.23
C PHE A 224 -7.48 -7.53 -0.59
N ALA A 225 -6.96 -8.46 -1.41
CA ALA A 225 -6.00 -9.48 -0.99
C ALA A 225 -6.48 -10.38 0.17
N SER A 226 -7.80 -10.57 0.31
CA SER A 226 -8.40 -11.28 1.44
C SER A 226 -9.18 -12.54 1.06
N ASP A 227 -9.46 -12.76 -0.23
CA ASP A 227 -10.26 -13.88 -0.72
C ASP A 227 -9.57 -14.66 -1.86
N PHE A 228 -9.24 -15.93 -1.57
CA PHE A 228 -8.70 -16.91 -2.53
C PHE A 228 -9.69 -18.04 -2.83
N SER A 229 -10.91 -18.00 -2.29
CA SER A 229 -11.86 -19.12 -2.33
C SER A 229 -12.27 -19.57 -3.75
N HIS A 230 -12.06 -18.72 -4.76
CA HIS A 230 -12.41 -19.00 -6.15
C HIS A 230 -11.20 -19.43 -7.02
N PHE A 231 -9.98 -19.43 -6.49
CA PHE A 231 -8.76 -19.71 -7.27
C PHE A 231 -8.68 -21.17 -7.77
N GLY A 232 -9.42 -22.09 -7.14
CA GLY A 232 -9.55 -23.47 -7.60
C GLY A 232 -8.20 -24.16 -7.76
N GLU A 233 -7.97 -24.78 -8.92
CA GLU A 233 -6.76 -25.56 -9.23
C GLU A 233 -5.76 -24.82 -10.11
N ILE A 234 -5.89 -23.49 -10.26
CA ILE A 234 -5.05 -22.71 -11.18
C ILE A 234 -3.57 -22.78 -10.81
N TYR A 235 -3.25 -22.93 -9.52
CA TYR A 235 -1.88 -23.06 -9.02
C TYR A 235 -1.10 -24.21 -9.67
N LYS A 236 -1.78 -25.26 -10.16
CA LYS A 236 -1.13 -26.39 -10.86
C LYS A 236 -0.53 -26.00 -12.22
N LYS A 237 -0.90 -24.84 -12.76
CA LYS A 237 -0.36 -24.32 -14.03
C LYS A 237 0.82 -23.38 -13.84
N TRP A 238 1.09 -22.96 -12.60
CA TRP A 238 2.07 -21.92 -12.34
C TRP A 238 3.20 -22.43 -11.46
N ASP A 239 4.41 -22.32 -11.98
CA ASP A 239 5.64 -22.53 -11.23
C ASP A 239 6.22 -21.20 -10.72
N ASN A 240 6.94 -21.28 -9.59
CA ASN A 240 7.62 -20.15 -8.96
C ASN A 240 6.67 -19.00 -8.59
N VAL A 241 5.57 -19.34 -7.89
CA VAL A 241 4.50 -18.43 -7.47
C VAL A 241 4.26 -18.51 -5.97
N ALA A 242 4.14 -17.34 -5.34
CA ALA A 242 3.62 -17.17 -4.00
C ALA A 242 2.32 -16.36 -4.04
N TYR A 243 1.56 -16.39 -2.95
CA TYR A 243 0.29 -15.68 -2.84
C TYR A 243 0.35 -14.63 -1.73
N ALA A 244 -0.12 -13.43 -2.04
CA ALA A 244 -0.05 -12.27 -1.17
C ALA A 244 -1.38 -12.08 -0.44
N ILE A 245 -1.35 -12.20 0.89
CA ILE A 245 -2.45 -11.77 1.77
C ILE A 245 -2.18 -10.37 2.28
N HIS A 246 -3.21 -9.59 2.57
CA HIS A 246 -3.12 -8.39 3.40
C HIS A 246 -3.86 -8.62 4.72
N ASP A 247 -3.16 -8.54 5.86
CA ASP A 247 -3.70 -8.88 7.17
C ASP A 247 -3.79 -7.67 8.12
N TYR A 248 -4.67 -6.74 7.77
CA TYR A 248 -5.04 -5.65 8.65
C TYR A 248 -6.05 -6.12 9.72
N SER A 249 -5.79 -5.73 10.96
CA SER A 249 -6.69 -5.97 12.10
C SER A 249 -7.46 -4.71 12.44
N VAL A 250 -8.78 -4.81 12.65
CA VAL A 250 -9.60 -3.68 13.14
C VAL A 250 -9.09 -3.12 14.48
N PHE A 251 -8.43 -3.95 15.30
CA PHE A 251 -7.78 -3.52 16.52
C PHE A 251 -6.51 -2.67 16.28
N GLY A 252 -6.07 -2.53 15.04
CA GLY A 252 -5.02 -1.61 14.62
C GLY A 252 -5.54 -0.21 14.24
N PHE A 253 -6.85 0.03 14.23
CA PHE A 253 -7.46 1.27 13.72
C PHE A 253 -8.37 1.99 14.73
N PRO A 254 -8.63 3.31 14.56
CA PRO A 254 -9.52 4.08 15.45
C PRO A 254 -10.92 3.48 15.60
N ALA A 255 -11.43 2.82 14.56
CA ALA A 255 -12.73 2.14 14.58
C ALA A 255 -12.75 0.79 15.34
N ALA A 256 -11.74 0.50 16.18
CA ALA A 256 -11.72 -0.69 17.01
C ALA A 256 -12.99 -0.77 17.89
N PRO A 257 -13.68 -1.93 17.94
CA PRO A 257 -14.95 -2.03 18.66
C PRO A 257 -14.81 -2.00 20.18
N GLU A 258 -13.60 -2.27 20.68
CA GLU A 258 -13.24 -2.29 22.10
C GLU A 258 -11.72 -2.10 22.24
N PRO A 259 -11.21 -1.61 23.38
CA PRO A 259 -9.77 -1.52 23.63
C PRO A 259 -9.06 -2.87 23.49
N TYR A 260 -7.90 -2.88 22.85
CA TYR A 260 -7.14 -4.12 22.67
C TYR A 260 -6.25 -4.38 23.88
N THR A 261 -6.55 -5.45 24.62
CA THR A 261 -5.80 -5.84 25.83
C THR A 261 -5.19 -7.23 25.69
N SER A 262 -5.22 -7.85 24.50
CA SER A 262 -4.68 -9.18 24.22
C SER A 262 -5.34 -10.29 25.04
N THR A 263 -6.65 -10.19 25.24
CA THR A 263 -7.41 -11.31 25.82
C THR A 263 -7.41 -12.51 24.87
N ASP A 264 -7.63 -13.72 25.40
CA ASP A 264 -7.73 -14.92 24.57
C ASP A 264 -8.79 -14.80 23.46
N VAL A 265 -9.89 -14.07 23.73
CA VAL A 265 -10.94 -13.81 22.73
C VAL A 265 -10.39 -12.95 21.60
N GLN A 266 -9.68 -11.88 21.92
CA GLN A 266 -9.10 -10.97 20.92
C GLN A 266 -7.99 -11.66 20.11
N GLN A 267 -7.11 -12.41 20.77
CA GLN A 267 -6.07 -13.23 20.14
C GLN A 267 -6.67 -14.27 19.18
N ARG A 268 -7.77 -14.94 19.59
CA ARG A 268 -8.50 -15.85 18.70
C ARG A 268 -9.10 -15.12 17.48
N ARG A 269 -9.58 -13.88 17.63
CA ARG A 269 -10.08 -13.08 16.51
C ARG A 269 -8.96 -12.74 15.51
N LEU A 270 -7.79 -12.31 16.00
CA LEU A 270 -6.62 -12.06 15.15
C LEU A 270 -6.25 -13.33 14.37
N ARG A 271 -6.06 -14.44 15.09
CA ARG A 271 -5.70 -15.74 14.51
C ARG A 271 -6.70 -16.20 13.45
N ARG A 272 -8.00 -16.17 13.76
CA ARG A 272 -9.06 -16.61 12.83
C ARG A 272 -9.09 -15.75 11.56
N SER A 273 -8.89 -14.44 11.69
CA SER A 273 -8.84 -13.51 10.55
C SER A 273 -7.68 -13.86 9.62
N TYR A 274 -6.52 -14.17 10.19
CA TYR A 274 -5.32 -14.58 9.47
C TYR A 274 -5.48 -15.96 8.79
N GLU A 275 -5.90 -16.97 9.55
CA GLU A 275 -6.12 -18.34 9.06
C GLU A 275 -7.13 -18.37 7.91
N LYS A 276 -8.21 -17.59 7.99
CA LYS A 276 -9.22 -17.51 6.92
C LYS A 276 -8.62 -17.01 5.60
N LYS A 277 -7.74 -16.01 5.63
CA LYS A 277 -7.12 -15.48 4.39
C LYS A 277 -6.18 -16.49 3.74
N ARG A 278 -5.63 -17.41 4.53
CA ARG A 278 -4.66 -18.42 4.10
C ARG A 278 -5.24 -19.78 3.78
N GLU A 279 -6.51 -20.03 4.12
CA GLU A 279 -7.14 -21.35 4.07
C GLU A 279 -6.93 -22.08 2.73
N TRP A 280 -7.08 -21.37 1.61
CA TRP A 280 -6.84 -21.95 0.29
C TRP A 280 -5.36 -22.30 0.07
N MET A 281 -4.42 -21.42 0.41
CA MET A 281 -3.00 -21.71 0.24
C MET A 281 -2.53 -22.86 1.14
N ASP A 282 -2.99 -22.89 2.39
CA ASP A 282 -2.59 -23.90 3.37
C ASP A 282 -3.12 -25.29 2.99
N SER A 283 -4.36 -25.38 2.48
CA SER A 283 -4.94 -26.65 2.02
C SER A 283 -4.26 -27.24 0.76
N HIS A 284 -3.50 -26.42 0.02
CA HIS A 284 -2.78 -26.84 -1.19
C HIS A 284 -1.25 -26.81 -1.04
N GLY A 285 -0.71 -26.46 0.13
CA GLY A 285 0.73 -26.42 0.39
C GLY A 285 1.47 -25.32 -0.36
N LEU A 286 0.84 -24.16 -0.54
CA LEU A 286 1.34 -23.03 -1.34
C LEU A 286 2.08 -22.00 -0.48
N CYS A 287 3.05 -21.31 -1.07
CA CYS A 287 3.80 -20.25 -0.40
C CYS A 287 2.94 -19.00 -0.18
N VAL A 288 2.98 -18.46 1.04
CA VAL A 288 2.26 -17.25 1.42
C VAL A 288 3.24 -16.16 1.81
N TRP A 289 2.97 -14.95 1.34
CA TRP A 289 3.61 -13.72 1.79
C TRP A 289 2.52 -12.77 2.31
N ASN A 290 2.79 -12.07 3.40
CA ASN A 290 1.90 -11.00 3.86
C ASN A 290 2.40 -9.67 3.29
N GLY A 291 1.75 -9.21 2.21
CA GLY A 291 2.16 -8.02 1.47
C GLY A 291 1.95 -6.72 2.23
N GLU A 292 0.96 -6.71 3.11
CA GLU A 292 0.60 -5.55 3.91
C GLU A 292 -0.06 -5.92 5.24
N TRP A 293 0.40 -5.26 6.30
CA TRP A 293 -0.20 -5.34 7.62
C TRP A 293 0.32 -4.19 8.49
N GLY A 294 -0.21 -4.07 9.70
CA GLY A 294 0.26 -3.14 10.72
C GLY A 294 -0.86 -2.22 11.22
N PRO A 295 -0.69 -1.62 12.40
CA PRO A 295 -1.63 -0.64 12.92
C PRO A 295 -1.29 0.79 12.46
N VAL A 296 -2.25 1.69 12.60
CA VAL A 296 -2.00 3.14 12.58
C VAL A 296 -1.80 3.66 14.01
N TYR A 297 -1.17 4.82 14.16
CA TYR A 297 -0.77 5.41 15.43
C TYR A 297 -1.47 6.74 15.66
N ALA A 298 -1.88 6.96 16.91
CA ALA A 298 -2.36 8.24 17.39
C ALA A 298 -1.23 9.27 17.37
N ARG A 299 -1.61 10.54 17.19
CA ARG A 299 -0.74 11.71 17.14
C ARG A 299 -1.26 12.76 18.13
N THR A 300 -0.34 13.40 18.83
CA THR A 300 -0.67 14.33 19.93
C THR A 300 -1.58 15.47 19.50
N GLU A 301 -1.46 15.96 18.28
CA GLU A 301 -2.29 17.05 17.74
C GLU A 301 -3.76 16.67 17.54
N TYR A 302 -4.11 15.38 17.48
CA TYR A 302 -5.49 14.90 17.29
C TYR A 302 -6.03 14.19 18.54
N GLU A 303 -5.24 13.32 19.15
CA GLU A 303 -5.67 12.51 20.30
C GLU A 303 -5.27 13.08 21.67
N GLY A 304 -4.39 14.09 21.72
CA GLY A 304 -3.96 14.74 22.96
C GLY A 304 -3.37 13.74 23.98
N ASP A 305 -3.82 13.83 25.23
CA ASP A 305 -3.32 13.00 26.35
C ASP A 305 -3.57 11.50 26.17
N LYS A 306 -4.42 11.09 25.22
CA LYS A 306 -4.70 9.66 24.94
C LYS A 306 -3.69 9.02 23.99
N THR A 307 -2.78 9.82 23.41
CA THR A 307 -1.86 9.36 22.35
C THR A 307 -1.04 8.15 22.77
N ASP A 308 -0.41 8.22 23.94
CA ASP A 308 0.47 7.14 24.42
C ASP A 308 -0.33 5.87 24.74
N GLU A 309 -1.47 6.01 25.42
CA GLU A 309 -2.36 4.89 25.74
C GLU A 309 -2.84 4.17 24.48
N ILE A 310 -3.27 4.91 23.45
CA ILE A 310 -3.69 4.33 22.18
C ILE A 310 -2.52 3.62 21.52
N ASN A 311 -1.35 4.27 21.43
CA ASN A 311 -0.19 3.70 20.77
C ASN A 311 0.35 2.44 21.47
N GLU A 312 0.32 2.37 22.80
CA GLU A 312 0.63 1.14 23.54
C GLU A 312 -0.29 -0.03 23.15
N GLN A 313 -1.60 0.22 23.00
CA GLN A 313 -2.55 -0.79 22.55
C GLN A 313 -2.24 -1.25 21.12
N ARG A 314 -1.93 -0.34 20.21
CA ARG A 314 -1.57 -0.66 18.81
C ARG A 314 -0.28 -1.47 18.72
N LEU A 315 0.73 -1.13 19.52
CA LEU A 315 1.97 -1.90 19.61
C LEU A 315 1.74 -3.30 20.18
N LYS A 316 0.71 -3.50 21.01
CA LYS A 316 0.31 -4.84 21.49
C LYS A 316 -0.29 -5.68 20.37
N VAL A 317 -1.17 -5.10 19.54
CA VAL A 317 -1.71 -5.78 18.34
C VAL A 317 -0.59 -6.18 17.40
N LEU A 318 0.34 -5.27 17.14
CA LEU A 318 1.52 -5.52 16.31
C LEU A 318 2.31 -6.75 16.81
N LYS A 319 2.64 -6.81 18.11
CA LYS A 319 3.37 -7.93 18.72
C LYS A 319 2.62 -9.26 18.57
N ASP A 320 1.31 -9.23 18.76
CA ASP A 320 0.47 -10.43 18.68
C ASP A 320 0.34 -10.97 17.25
N GLN A 321 0.21 -10.08 16.25
CA GLN A 321 0.27 -10.48 14.83
C GLN A 321 1.64 -11.06 14.47
N LEU A 322 2.74 -10.44 14.89
CA LEU A 322 4.09 -10.98 14.68
C LEU A 322 4.27 -12.36 15.33
N SER A 323 3.69 -12.58 16.51
CA SER A 323 3.70 -13.88 17.19
C SER A 323 2.95 -14.95 16.38
N ILE A 324 1.84 -14.59 15.72
CA ILE A 324 1.14 -15.48 14.78
C ILE A 324 2.05 -15.79 13.59
N TYR A 325 2.60 -14.78 12.92
CA TYR A 325 3.42 -14.94 11.72
C TYR A 325 4.70 -15.74 11.96
N ASN A 326 5.30 -15.59 13.15
CA ASN A 326 6.51 -16.33 13.53
C ASN A 326 6.29 -17.84 13.61
N LYS A 327 5.11 -18.29 14.05
CA LYS A 327 4.78 -19.73 14.11
C LYS A 327 4.84 -20.37 12.73
N ASP A 328 4.48 -19.59 11.71
CA ASP A 328 4.40 -20.04 10.33
C ASP A 328 5.61 -19.61 9.50
N ARG A 329 6.61 -18.98 10.14
CA ARG A 329 7.81 -18.44 9.48
C ARG A 329 7.48 -17.51 8.30
N LEU A 330 6.33 -16.86 8.36
CA LEU A 330 5.74 -16.11 7.26
C LEU A 330 6.59 -14.89 6.90
N SER A 331 6.96 -14.74 5.62
CA SER A 331 7.52 -13.49 5.08
C SER A 331 6.48 -12.36 5.13
N TRP A 332 6.88 -11.14 5.46
CA TRP A 332 5.94 -10.01 5.57
C TRP A 332 6.54 -8.67 5.17
N SER A 333 5.67 -7.75 4.77
CA SER A 333 5.97 -6.33 4.56
C SER A 333 5.01 -5.48 5.39
N ILE A 334 5.53 -4.76 6.39
CA ILE A 334 4.69 -3.83 7.17
C ILE A 334 4.35 -2.63 6.30
N TRP A 335 3.09 -2.19 6.36
CA TRP A 335 2.70 -0.91 5.81
C TRP A 335 2.89 0.13 6.92
N LEU A 336 3.85 1.04 6.85
CA LEU A 336 4.79 1.34 5.75
C LEU A 336 6.12 1.94 6.26
N TYR A 337 7.07 2.21 5.37
CA TYR A 337 8.37 2.76 5.73
C TYR A 337 8.31 4.23 6.20
N LYS A 338 7.83 5.16 5.38
CA LYS A 338 7.88 6.61 5.62
C LYS A 338 6.53 7.29 5.38
N ASP A 339 6.16 8.23 6.24
CA ASP A 339 4.94 9.02 6.09
C ASP A 339 4.97 10.37 6.86
N ILE A 340 3.81 11.02 6.99
CA ILE A 340 3.62 12.24 7.79
C ILE A 340 3.26 11.99 9.27
N GLY A 341 3.49 10.79 9.80
CA GLY A 341 3.39 10.48 11.24
C GLY A 341 2.26 9.55 11.64
N PHE A 342 1.51 8.96 10.70
CA PHE A 342 0.32 8.16 11.01
C PHE A 342 0.60 6.66 11.17
N GLN A 343 1.39 6.06 10.29
CA GLN A 343 1.62 4.62 10.21
C GLN A 343 3.12 4.27 10.01
N GLY A 344 3.93 5.21 9.51
CA GLY A 344 5.33 5.00 9.13
C GLY A 344 6.26 4.52 10.25
N MET A 345 7.26 3.73 9.87
CA MET A 345 8.45 3.40 10.68
C MET A 345 9.31 4.64 10.97
N VAL A 346 9.44 5.50 9.96
CA VAL A 346 9.97 6.85 10.09
C VAL A 346 8.90 7.83 9.62
N HIS A 347 8.95 9.06 10.10
CA HIS A 347 8.00 10.06 9.69
C HIS A 347 8.58 11.46 9.64
N VAL A 348 8.04 12.30 8.76
CA VAL A 348 8.50 13.67 8.58
C VAL A 348 8.34 14.47 9.89
N SER A 349 9.38 15.21 10.30
CA SER A 349 9.31 16.08 11.46
C SER A 349 8.29 17.21 11.24
N HIS A 350 7.53 17.57 12.30
CA HIS A 350 6.55 18.64 12.26
C HIS A 350 7.16 20.04 12.04
N SER A 351 8.49 20.19 12.24
CA SER A 351 9.20 21.44 12.00
C SER A 351 9.61 21.66 10.55
N THR A 352 9.37 20.69 9.66
CA THR A 352 9.75 20.79 8.25
C THR A 352 8.86 21.78 7.49
N PRO A 353 9.33 22.32 6.35
CA PRO A 353 8.52 23.18 5.49
C PRO A 353 7.20 22.53 5.07
N TYR A 354 7.17 21.24 4.73
CA TYR A 354 5.96 20.54 4.33
C TYR A 354 4.91 20.49 5.45
N MET A 355 5.30 20.02 6.63
CA MET A 355 4.38 19.91 7.77
C MET A 355 3.90 21.26 8.28
N THR A 356 4.78 22.28 8.24
CA THR A 356 4.40 23.65 8.61
C THR A 356 3.42 24.24 7.59
N LEU A 357 3.65 24.03 6.30
CA LEU A 357 2.79 24.54 5.22
C LEU A 357 1.38 23.99 5.31
N PHE A 358 1.24 22.70 5.59
CA PHE A 358 -0.05 22.01 5.58
C PHE A 358 -0.70 21.84 6.95
N LYS A 359 -0.14 22.39 8.03
CA LYS A 359 -0.64 22.19 9.40
C LYS A 359 -2.15 22.39 9.53
N ASP A 360 -2.66 23.54 9.10
CA ASP A 360 -4.08 23.87 9.23
C ASP A 360 -4.94 23.07 8.24
N PHE A 361 -4.40 22.80 7.04
CA PHE A 361 -5.07 21.95 6.06
C PHE A 361 -5.24 20.52 6.56
N LEU A 362 -4.20 19.93 7.16
CA LEU A 362 -4.24 18.58 7.73
C LEU A 362 -5.21 18.52 8.92
N ALA A 363 -5.27 19.55 9.77
CA ALA A 363 -6.27 19.64 10.83
C ALA A 363 -7.70 19.68 10.27
N LYS A 364 -7.94 20.47 9.21
CA LYS A 364 -9.22 20.50 8.50
C LYS A 364 -9.55 19.14 7.89
N LYS A 365 -8.60 18.53 7.19
CA LYS A 365 -8.73 17.23 6.52
C LYS A 365 -9.10 16.13 7.51
N HIS A 366 -8.41 16.07 8.65
CA HIS A 366 -8.68 15.14 9.74
C HIS A 366 -10.10 15.34 10.30
N ARG A 367 -10.47 16.58 10.65
CA ARG A 367 -11.82 16.90 11.16
C ARG A 367 -12.93 16.53 10.16
N LEU A 368 -12.68 16.74 8.87
CA LEU A 368 -13.63 16.38 7.81
C LEU A 368 -13.61 14.89 7.46
N ALA A 369 -12.64 14.13 7.97
CA ALA A 369 -12.47 12.70 7.78
C ALA A 369 -12.47 12.27 6.29
N VAL A 370 -11.83 13.07 5.43
CA VAL A 370 -11.88 12.87 3.97
C VAL A 370 -11.03 11.73 3.46
N ASP A 371 -10.16 11.15 4.28
CA ASP A 371 -9.53 9.87 3.96
C ASP A 371 -10.42 8.72 4.43
N ALA A 372 -10.43 7.59 3.72
CA ALA A 372 -11.13 6.40 4.19
C ALA A 372 -10.28 5.64 5.23
N TRP A 373 -8.97 5.62 5.03
CA TRP A 373 -8.02 4.88 5.86
C TRP A 373 -7.92 5.45 7.26
N GLY A 374 -8.24 4.64 8.27
CA GLY A 374 -8.08 4.99 9.68
C GLY A 374 -8.83 6.25 10.14
N ALA A 375 -9.91 6.64 9.47
CA ALA A 375 -10.62 7.87 9.78
C ALA A 375 -11.48 7.79 11.05
N ASP A 376 -11.46 8.84 11.87
CA ASP A 376 -12.48 9.11 12.88
C ASP A 376 -13.61 9.95 12.27
N VAL A 377 -14.83 9.39 12.26
CA VAL A 377 -15.99 10.02 11.64
C VAL A 377 -16.85 10.81 12.65
N SER A 378 -16.48 10.81 13.93
CA SER A 378 -17.27 11.34 15.04
C SER A 378 -17.76 12.78 14.82
N GLN A 379 -16.92 13.62 14.19
CA GLN A 379 -17.20 15.04 13.95
C GLN A 379 -18.17 15.29 12.80
N VAL A 380 -18.32 14.34 11.87
CA VAL A 380 -19.07 14.53 10.63
C VAL A 380 -20.18 13.51 10.40
N GLN A 381 -20.31 12.50 11.25
CA GLN A 381 -21.30 11.42 11.09
C GLN A 381 -22.73 11.96 10.91
N HIS A 382 -23.08 13.00 11.67
CA HIS A 382 -24.40 13.63 11.62
C HIS A 382 -24.76 14.23 10.24
N VAL A 383 -23.77 14.55 9.41
CA VAL A 383 -23.97 15.08 8.04
C VAL A 383 -24.41 13.97 7.09
N TYR A 384 -23.87 12.75 7.26
CA TYR A 384 -24.09 11.63 6.34
C TYR A 384 -25.15 10.64 6.83
N GLN A 385 -25.47 10.65 8.13
CA GLN A 385 -26.47 9.77 8.73
C GLN A 385 -27.85 9.83 8.03
N PRO A 386 -28.39 11.01 7.64
CA PRO A 386 -29.69 11.05 6.95
C PRO A 386 -29.72 10.27 5.63
N LEU A 387 -28.60 10.23 4.90
CA LEU A 387 -28.49 9.45 3.66
C LEU A 387 -28.37 7.95 3.95
N ILE A 388 -27.64 7.58 5.00
CA ILE A 388 -27.56 6.19 5.48
C ILE A 388 -28.97 5.70 5.88
N ASP A 389 -29.68 6.48 6.69
CA ASP A 389 -31.03 6.17 7.17
C ASP A 389 -32.03 6.04 6.02
N LEU A 390 -31.93 6.92 5.01
CA LEU A 390 -32.76 6.86 3.81
C LEU A 390 -32.59 5.53 3.08
N ILE A 391 -31.35 5.09 2.85
CA ILE A 391 -31.09 3.82 2.16
C ILE A 391 -31.60 2.65 3.02
N GLN A 392 -31.32 2.66 4.32
CA GLN A 392 -31.75 1.60 5.23
C GLN A 392 -33.27 1.45 5.31
N LYS A 393 -33.99 2.57 5.23
CA LYS A 393 -35.46 2.60 5.27
C LYS A 393 -36.09 2.19 3.94
N GLU A 394 -35.60 2.74 2.82
CA GLU A 394 -36.28 2.63 1.52
C GLU A 394 -35.79 1.43 0.68
N VAL A 395 -34.60 0.88 0.97
CA VAL A 395 -34.05 -0.30 0.27
C VAL A 395 -34.23 -1.54 1.14
N PRO A 396 -34.86 -2.63 0.65
CA PRO A 396 -34.98 -3.87 1.40
C PRO A 396 -33.62 -4.40 1.88
N GLU A 397 -33.53 -4.89 3.12
CA GLU A 397 -32.28 -5.33 3.78
C GLU A 397 -31.43 -6.27 2.91
N LYS A 398 -32.08 -7.23 2.22
CA LYS A 398 -31.41 -8.18 1.30
C LYS A 398 -30.67 -7.53 0.12
N TYR A 399 -30.93 -6.26 -0.18
CA TYR A 399 -30.29 -5.51 -1.27
C TYR A 399 -29.36 -4.39 -0.76
N GLN A 400 -29.17 -4.27 0.56
CA GLN A 400 -28.32 -3.23 1.16
C GLN A 400 -26.83 -3.57 1.09
N ASN A 401 -26.48 -4.84 0.87
CA ASN A 401 -25.11 -5.32 0.79
C ASN A 401 -24.65 -5.40 -0.66
N LEU A 402 -23.71 -4.50 -1.03
CA LEU A 402 -23.08 -4.47 -2.34
C LEU A 402 -21.62 -4.92 -2.21
N TYR A 403 -21.14 -5.73 -3.14
CA TYR A 403 -19.72 -6.10 -3.22
C TYR A 403 -18.84 -4.84 -3.19
N PRO A 404 -17.79 -4.76 -2.36
CA PRO A 404 -17.09 -5.86 -1.67
C PRO A 404 -17.53 -6.14 -0.21
N HIS A 405 -18.83 -6.12 0.12
CA HIS A 405 -19.31 -6.59 1.41
C HIS A 405 -18.79 -8.01 1.74
N PRO A 406 -18.30 -8.29 2.97
CA PRO A 406 -18.40 -7.46 4.18
C PRO A 406 -17.25 -6.49 4.41
N VAL A 407 -16.28 -6.39 3.49
CA VAL A 407 -15.17 -5.43 3.63
C VAL A 407 -15.69 -4.00 3.65
N TRP A 408 -16.71 -3.71 2.83
CA TRP A 408 -17.47 -2.46 2.91
C TRP A 408 -18.86 -2.70 3.44
N LYS A 409 -19.24 -1.95 4.47
CA LYS A 409 -20.61 -1.82 4.92
C LYS A 409 -21.32 -0.72 4.14
N LEU A 410 -22.64 -0.65 4.26
CA LEU A 410 -23.45 0.41 3.65
C LEU A 410 -22.98 1.81 4.08
N SER A 411 -22.68 2.01 5.36
CA SER A 411 -22.14 3.28 5.88
C SER A 411 -20.82 3.67 5.22
N ASP A 412 -19.94 2.68 5.01
CA ASP A 412 -18.62 2.90 4.42
C ASP A 412 -18.77 3.30 2.95
N ARG A 413 -19.72 2.68 2.22
CA ARG A 413 -20.03 3.06 0.83
C ARG A 413 -20.52 4.50 0.74
N VAL A 414 -21.43 4.92 1.63
CA VAL A 414 -21.89 6.33 1.69
C VAL A 414 -20.71 7.26 1.97
N GLY A 415 -19.89 6.93 2.97
CA GLY A 415 -18.69 7.70 3.32
C GLY A 415 -17.71 7.83 2.14
N ARG A 416 -17.43 6.74 1.43
CA ARG A 416 -16.51 6.74 0.30
C ARG A 416 -16.98 7.65 -0.82
N LEU A 417 -18.24 7.53 -1.22
CA LEU A 417 -18.83 8.34 -2.29
C LEU A 417 -18.92 9.82 -1.91
N ALA A 418 -19.49 10.12 -0.75
CA ALA A 418 -19.82 11.49 -0.39
C ALA A 418 -18.61 12.25 0.19
N ARG A 419 -17.79 11.60 1.01
CA ARG A 419 -16.72 12.25 1.76
C ARG A 419 -15.35 11.98 1.16
N ASN A 420 -15.05 10.73 0.81
CA ASN A 420 -13.71 10.35 0.35
C ASN A 420 -13.48 10.58 -1.15
N ILE A 421 -14.55 10.78 -1.93
CA ILE A 421 -14.49 11.21 -3.33
C ILE A 421 -14.96 12.66 -3.41
N LEU A 422 -16.27 12.92 -3.26
CA LEU A 422 -16.85 14.23 -3.55
C LEU A 422 -16.26 15.37 -2.69
N VAL A 423 -16.26 15.26 -1.35
CA VAL A 423 -15.68 16.34 -0.52
C VAL A 423 -14.17 16.49 -0.76
N SER A 424 -13.47 15.38 -0.97
CA SER A 424 -12.02 15.40 -1.24
C SER A 424 -11.68 16.14 -2.54
N GLU A 425 -12.50 16.04 -3.59
CA GLU A 425 -12.34 16.76 -4.86
C GLU A 425 -12.30 18.28 -4.65
N PHE A 426 -13.19 18.80 -3.79
CA PHE A 426 -13.21 20.24 -3.47
C PHE A 426 -11.97 20.69 -2.70
N LEU A 427 -11.30 19.79 -1.99
CA LEU A 427 -10.09 20.11 -1.22
C LEU A 427 -8.81 20.05 -2.07
N VAL A 428 -8.82 19.42 -3.25
CA VAL A 428 -7.63 19.31 -4.12
C VAL A 428 -7.09 20.68 -4.49
N LYS A 429 -7.95 21.58 -4.96
CA LYS A 429 -7.52 22.94 -5.33
C LYS A 429 -7.05 23.73 -4.11
N GLU A 430 -7.76 23.61 -2.98
CA GLU A 430 -7.35 24.26 -1.73
C GLU A 430 -5.96 23.79 -1.28
N TRP A 431 -5.66 22.49 -1.40
CA TRP A 431 -4.31 21.96 -1.15
C TRP A 431 -3.28 22.58 -2.09
N ALA A 432 -3.53 22.57 -3.40
CA ALA A 432 -2.60 23.09 -4.40
C ALA A 432 -2.31 24.60 -4.25
N GLU A 433 -3.31 25.39 -3.84
CA GLU A 433 -3.18 26.84 -3.60
C GLU A 433 -2.11 27.19 -2.57
N HIS A 434 -1.76 26.28 -1.65
CA HIS A 434 -0.66 26.49 -0.70
C HIS A 434 0.70 26.69 -1.40
N PHE A 435 0.85 26.23 -2.65
CA PHE A 435 2.07 26.40 -3.44
C PHE A 435 2.10 27.68 -4.28
N ARG A 436 0.99 28.43 -4.38
CA ARG A 436 0.91 29.61 -5.26
C ARG A 436 1.99 30.63 -4.90
N GLY A 437 2.70 31.11 -5.92
CA GLY A 437 3.72 32.15 -5.78
C GLY A 437 5.07 31.67 -5.23
N LYS A 438 5.20 30.39 -4.86
CA LYS A 438 6.48 29.83 -4.41
C LYS A 438 7.50 29.79 -5.55
N SER A 439 8.74 30.10 -5.21
CA SER A 439 9.91 29.90 -6.05
C SER A 439 10.25 28.41 -6.21
N GLU A 440 11.12 28.08 -7.16
CA GLU A 440 11.62 26.71 -7.34
C GLU A 440 12.39 26.23 -6.11
N ASP A 441 13.20 27.10 -5.48
CA ASP A 441 13.93 26.81 -4.25
C ASP A 441 12.99 26.49 -3.07
N GLU A 442 11.88 27.23 -2.93
CA GLU A 442 10.88 26.93 -1.91
C GLU A 442 10.17 25.59 -2.16
N ILE A 443 9.91 25.25 -3.43
CA ILE A 443 9.29 23.98 -3.82
C ILE A 443 10.23 22.80 -3.54
N ASP A 444 11.51 22.92 -3.90
CA ASP A 444 12.54 21.92 -3.56
C ASP A 444 12.67 21.76 -2.05
N ALA A 445 12.69 22.86 -1.29
CA ALA A 445 12.73 22.82 0.17
C ALA A 445 11.51 22.13 0.79
N ILE A 446 10.32 22.31 0.21
CA ILE A 446 9.11 21.59 0.63
C ILE A 446 9.25 20.10 0.35
N ALA A 447 9.69 19.70 -0.85
CA ALA A 447 9.94 18.30 -1.20
C ALA A 447 11.01 17.66 -0.29
N LYS A 448 12.10 18.40 0.01
CA LYS A 448 13.20 17.97 0.87
C LYS A 448 12.79 17.69 2.31
N SER A 449 11.59 18.10 2.74
CA SER A 449 11.03 17.71 4.03
C SER A 449 11.00 16.19 4.23
N PHE A 450 10.92 15.40 3.14
CA PHE A 450 10.89 13.94 3.19
C PHE A 450 12.28 13.27 3.23
N ALA A 451 13.37 14.05 3.12
CA ALA A 451 14.74 13.53 3.26
C ALA A 451 14.95 12.89 4.64
N PHE A 452 15.77 11.84 4.71
CA PHE A 452 15.94 11.05 5.93
C PHE A 452 16.37 11.88 7.14
N GLU A 453 17.26 12.85 6.96
CA GLU A 453 17.74 13.74 8.03
C GLU A 453 16.64 14.64 8.65
N ASN A 454 15.51 14.79 7.95
CA ASN A 454 14.35 15.56 8.39
C ASN A 454 13.25 14.66 8.99
N CYS A 455 13.49 13.36 9.08
CA CYS A 455 12.56 12.39 9.63
C CYS A 455 12.87 12.05 11.10
N LEU A 456 11.82 11.71 11.84
CA LEU A 456 11.85 11.12 13.17
C LEU A 456 11.62 9.61 13.06
N HIS A 457 12.08 8.87 14.07
CA HIS A 457 11.94 7.42 14.11
C HIS A 457 10.83 7.02 15.09
N ARG A 458 10.02 6.03 14.71
CA ARG A 458 9.08 5.40 15.63
C ARG A 458 9.77 4.31 16.44
N ASP A 459 10.60 4.71 17.40
CA ASP A 459 11.52 3.82 18.13
C ASP A 459 10.86 2.55 18.70
N SER A 460 9.68 2.67 19.31
CA SER A 460 8.96 1.51 19.86
C SER A 460 8.52 0.51 18.79
N LEU A 461 8.06 0.99 17.63
CA LEU A 461 7.73 0.13 16.49
C LEU A 461 9.00 -0.51 15.96
N ASN A 462 10.02 0.31 15.66
CA ASN A 462 11.25 -0.14 15.01
C ASN A 462 12.00 -1.15 15.89
N LYS A 463 11.95 -0.99 17.21
CA LYS A 463 12.46 -1.98 18.16
C LYS A 463 11.74 -3.32 18.04
N ILE A 464 10.40 -3.34 18.00
CA ILE A 464 9.63 -4.58 17.89
C ILE A 464 9.93 -5.30 16.57
N LEU A 465 10.02 -4.55 15.47
CA LEU A 465 10.36 -5.11 14.16
C LEU A 465 11.79 -5.65 14.12
N THR A 466 12.74 -4.93 14.71
CA THR A 466 14.14 -5.36 14.85
C THR A 466 14.22 -6.65 15.66
N ASP A 467 13.61 -6.68 16.84
CA ASP A 467 13.57 -7.87 17.70
C ASP A 467 12.97 -9.07 16.94
N ASN A 468 11.90 -8.86 16.14
CA ASN A 468 11.32 -9.90 15.29
C ASN A 468 12.27 -10.38 14.17
N ALA A 469 12.94 -9.45 13.48
CA ALA A 469 13.87 -9.77 12.40
C ALA A 469 15.06 -10.61 12.90
N THR A 470 15.55 -10.35 14.12
CA THR A 470 16.65 -11.14 14.71
C THR A 470 16.30 -12.61 14.93
N LEU A 471 15.02 -12.97 15.06
CA LEU A 471 14.59 -14.36 15.25
C LEU A 471 14.88 -15.26 14.05
N VAL A 472 15.07 -14.66 12.87
CA VAL A 472 15.35 -15.36 11.61
C VAL A 472 16.72 -15.02 11.03
N ALA A 473 17.44 -14.06 11.61
CA ALA A 473 18.79 -13.71 11.20
C ALA A 473 19.79 -14.79 11.66
N GLY A 474 20.40 -15.52 10.72
CA GLY A 474 21.44 -16.52 10.99
C GLY A 474 20.97 -17.98 11.07
N GLN A 475 19.67 -18.23 10.87
CA GLN A 475 19.19 -19.55 10.40
C GLN A 475 19.37 -19.62 8.89
#